data_AF-A0A197JD02-F1
#
_entry.id   AF-A0A197JD02-F1
#
_cell.length_a   1.000
_cell.length_b   1.000
_cell.length_c   1.000
_cell.angle_alpha   90.00
_cell.angle_beta   90.00
_cell.angle_gamma   90.00
#
_symmetry.space_group_name_H-M   'P 1'
#
loop_
_entity.id
_entity.type
_entity.pdbx_description
1 polymer ?
#
loop_
_entity_poly.entity_id
_entity_poly.type
_entity_poly.pdbx_seq_one_letter_code
_entity_poly.pdbx_strand_id
1 'polypeptide(L)'
;PTTTQLLLCPVCSQPFKPSKNQNSNLCRHLKNIHNMSPTMHPRKCKWDSIPDGRIKDDKDRKERTRKSKHLWARKTRLHRKAEEATLVLYMLSQAV
;
A
#
# COMPACT_ATOMS: atom_id res chain seq x y z
N PRO A 1 19.29 12.55 -19.15
CA PRO A 1 18.82 13.74 -18.43
C PRO A 1 17.50 13.47 -17.68
N THR A 2 17.58 13.21 -16.37
CA THR A 2 16.40 13.04 -15.51
C THR A 2 15.86 14.43 -15.18
N THR A 3 14.87 14.89 -15.93
CA THR A 3 14.12 16.12 -15.65
C THR A 3 13.47 15.99 -14.29
N THR A 4 14.09 16.55 -13.26
CA THR A 4 13.54 16.58 -11.90
C THR A 4 12.43 17.62 -11.90
N GLN A 5 11.20 17.17 -12.16
CA GLN A 5 10.02 18.04 -12.20
C GLN A 5 9.89 18.77 -10.85
N LEU A 6 10.02 20.10 -10.88
CA LEU A 6 9.80 20.94 -9.70
C LEU A 6 8.29 21.01 -9.44
N LEU A 7 7.86 20.58 -8.27
CA LEU A 7 6.47 20.74 -7.84
C LEU A 7 6.25 22.22 -7.49
N LEU A 8 5.24 22.85 -8.11
CA LEU A 8 4.85 24.23 -7.86
C LEU A 8 3.55 24.27 -7.05
N CYS A 9 3.40 25.28 -6.17
CA CYS A 9 2.10 25.56 -5.55
C CYS A 9 1.12 26.06 -6.62
N PRO A 10 -0.12 25.54 -6.70
CA PRO A 10 -1.11 26.01 -7.67
C PRO A 10 -1.68 27.41 -7.37
N VAL A 11 -1.49 27.93 -6.14
CA VAL A 11 -2.06 29.21 -5.70
C VAL A 11 -1.05 30.36 -5.81
N CYS A 12 0.19 30.13 -5.37
CA CYS A 12 1.23 31.17 -5.36
C CYS A 12 2.42 30.86 -6.28
N SER A 13 2.36 29.77 -7.06
CA SER A 13 3.43 29.32 -7.96
C SER A 13 4.80 29.11 -7.29
N GLN A 14 4.83 29.03 -5.95
CA GLN A 14 6.07 28.86 -5.20
C GLN A 14 6.68 27.48 -5.48
N PRO A 15 7.96 27.40 -5.86
CA PRO A 15 8.63 26.13 -6.15
C PRO A 15 9.05 25.39 -4.88
N PHE A 16 8.81 24.07 -4.86
CA PHE A 16 9.28 23.19 -3.79
C PHE A 16 10.57 22.49 -4.19
N LYS A 17 11.54 22.47 -3.26
CA LYS A 17 12.80 21.73 -3.43
C LYS A 17 12.51 20.24 -3.71
N PRO A 18 13.19 19.62 -4.70
CA PRO A 18 13.12 18.19 -4.95
C PRO A 18 13.38 17.39 -3.68
N SER A 19 12.41 16.58 -3.25
CA SER A 19 12.53 15.72 -2.07
C SER A 19 11.51 14.58 -2.14
N LYS A 20 11.79 13.48 -1.43
CA LYS A 20 10.85 12.35 -1.31
C LYS A 20 9.46 12.76 -0.77
N ASN A 21 9.39 13.92 -0.10
CA ASN A 21 8.20 14.39 0.62
C ASN A 21 7.57 15.65 0.00
N GLN A 22 7.80 15.94 -1.29
CA GLN A 22 7.26 17.14 -1.96
C GLN A 22 5.74 17.31 -1.80
N ASN A 23 4.95 16.25 -1.94
CA ASN A 23 3.49 16.31 -1.75
C ASN A 23 3.09 16.67 -0.32
N SER A 24 3.80 16.14 0.69
CA SER A 24 3.52 16.47 2.08
C SER A 24 3.86 17.93 2.40
N ASN A 25 4.96 18.44 1.82
CA ASN A 25 5.33 19.84 1.93
C ASN A 25 4.31 20.77 1.26
N LEU A 26 3.81 20.40 0.07
CA LEU A 26 2.75 21.15 -0.61
C LEU A 26 1.45 21.18 0.22
N CYS A 27 1.01 20.03 0.74
CA CYS A 27 -0.18 19.98 1.61
C CYS A 27 -0.03 20.88 2.86
N ARG A 28 1.14 20.87 3.49
CA ARG A 28 1.43 21.72 4.65
C ARG A 28 1.45 23.20 4.26
N HIS A 29 2.04 23.54 3.13
CA HIS A 29 2.06 24.91 2.63
C HIS A 29 0.65 25.43 2.31
N LEU A 30 -0.18 24.65 1.61
CA LEU A 30 -1.58 25.00 1.35
C LEU A 30 -2.35 25.27 2.65
N LYS A 31 -2.11 24.47 3.69
CA LYS A 31 -2.73 24.67 5.00
C LYS A 31 -2.25 25.93 5.71
N ASN A 32 -0.94 26.15 5.76
CA ASN A 32 -0.36 27.20 6.62
C ASN A 32 -0.35 28.57 5.94
N ILE A 33 -0.15 28.63 4.62
CA ILE A 33 -0.03 29.88 3.87
C ILE A 33 -1.37 30.30 3.27
N HIS A 34 -2.14 29.34 2.77
CA HIS A 34 -3.42 29.63 2.10
C HIS A 34 -4.64 29.34 2.98
N ASN A 35 -4.46 28.85 4.22
CA ASN A 35 -5.56 28.40 5.10
C ASN A 35 -6.51 27.40 4.41
N MET A 36 -6.01 26.67 3.41
CA MET A 36 -6.81 25.71 2.65
C MET A 36 -6.68 24.33 3.29
N SER A 37 -7.81 23.66 3.50
CA SER A 37 -7.80 22.26 3.88
C SER A 37 -7.12 21.44 2.77
N PRO A 38 -6.15 20.56 3.09
CA PRO A 38 -5.49 19.69 2.10
C PRO A 38 -6.41 18.70 1.37
N THR A 39 -7.72 18.77 1.58
CA THR A 39 -8.78 17.98 0.92
C THR A 39 -8.75 18.05 -0.61
N MET A 40 -8.05 19.02 -1.19
CA MET A 40 -7.81 19.11 -2.64
C MET A 40 -6.90 18.00 -3.20
N HIS A 41 -6.13 17.32 -2.34
CA HIS A 41 -5.49 16.06 -2.69
C HIS A 41 -6.11 14.95 -1.83
N PRO A 42 -7.12 14.22 -2.34
CA PRO A 42 -7.43 12.92 -1.81
C PRO A 42 -6.11 12.15 -1.81
N ARG A 43 -5.60 11.81 -0.62
CA ARG A 43 -4.56 10.78 -0.57
C ARG A 43 -5.18 9.61 -1.31
N LYS A 44 -4.61 9.23 -2.46
CA LYS A 44 -4.99 8.01 -3.15
C LYS A 44 -4.84 6.89 -2.12
N CYS A 45 -5.94 6.55 -1.49
CA CYS A 45 -6.02 5.42 -0.62
C CYS A 45 -5.78 4.22 -1.53
N LYS A 46 -5.11 3.18 -1.04
CA LYS A 46 -4.95 1.93 -1.79
C LYS A 46 -6.28 1.43 -2.39
N TRP A 47 -7.38 1.78 -1.72
CA TRP A 47 -8.75 1.43 -2.08
C TRP A 47 -9.39 2.36 -3.12
N ASP A 48 -8.86 3.56 -3.37
CA ASP A 48 -9.40 4.51 -4.36
C ASP A 48 -9.09 4.08 -5.81
N SER A 49 -8.09 3.21 -6.01
CA SER A 49 -7.73 2.64 -7.31
C SER A 49 -8.45 1.33 -7.63
N ILE A 50 -9.28 0.84 -6.70
CA ILE A 50 -10.04 -0.40 -6.86
C ILE A 50 -11.50 0.03 -7.12
N PRO A 51 -12.06 -0.22 -8.33
CA PRO A 51 -13.49 -0.08 -8.54
C PRO A 51 -14.20 -0.98 -7.52
N ASP A 52 -15.14 -0.44 -6.73
CA ASP A 52 -15.78 -1.10 -5.56
C ASP A 52 -14.87 -1.43 -4.35
N GLY A 53 -13.66 -0.88 -4.28
CA GLY A 53 -12.69 -1.18 -3.22
C GLY A 53 -13.04 -0.66 -1.83
N ARG A 54 -13.93 0.33 -1.74
CA ARG A 54 -14.39 0.84 -0.46
C ARG A 54 -15.34 -0.20 0.13
N ILE A 55 -14.97 -0.76 1.28
CA ILE A 55 -15.88 -1.55 2.10
C ILE A 55 -17.10 -0.67 2.38
N LYS A 56 -18.22 -0.96 1.71
CA LYS A 56 -19.45 -0.18 1.81
C LYS A 56 -20.22 -0.52 3.10
N ASP A 57 -20.07 -1.75 3.60
CA ASP A 57 -20.78 -2.30 4.76
C ASP A 57 -19.85 -3.09 5.71
N ASP A 58 -20.16 -3.11 7.01
CA ASP A 58 -19.53 -3.96 8.03
C ASP A 58 -19.61 -5.46 7.68
N LYS A 59 -20.66 -5.89 6.98
CA LYS A 59 -20.80 -7.29 6.53
C LYS A 59 -19.69 -7.67 5.54
N ASP A 60 -19.43 -6.83 4.54
CA ASP A 60 -18.34 -7.02 3.58
C ASP A 60 -16.97 -7.02 4.27
N ARG A 61 -16.80 -6.16 5.28
CA ARG A 61 -15.58 -6.11 6.10
C ARG A 61 -15.31 -7.45 6.78
N LYS A 62 -16.33 -8.00 7.44
CA LYS A 62 -16.25 -9.26 8.18
C LYS A 62 -15.99 -10.42 7.23
N GLU A 63 -16.68 -10.47 6.09
CA GLU A 63 -16.49 -11.51 5.08
C GLU A 63 -15.06 -11.49 4.51
N ARG A 64 -14.56 -10.32 4.12
CA ARG A 64 -13.19 -10.17 3.61
C ARG A 64 -12.16 -10.61 4.65
N THR A 65 -12.35 -10.23 5.90
CA THR A 65 -11.49 -10.64 7.02
C THR A 65 -11.49 -12.16 7.18
N ARG A 66 -12.68 -12.79 7.14
CA ARG A 66 -12.82 -14.25 7.22
C ARG A 66 -12.12 -14.95 6.06
N LYS A 67 -12.35 -14.51 4.81
CA LYS A 67 -11.71 -15.08 3.61
C LYS A 67 -10.19 -14.96 3.68
N SER A 68 -9.68 -13.79 4.10
CA SER A 68 -8.25 -13.55 4.26
C SER A 68 -7.62 -14.49 5.29
N LYS A 69 -8.23 -14.64 6.47
CA LYS A 69 -7.78 -15.59 7.51
C LYS A 69 -7.78 -17.03 7.00
N HIS A 70 -8.83 -17.44 6.28
CA HIS A 70 -8.92 -18.78 5.72
C HIS A 70 -7.81 -19.05 4.69
N LEU A 71 -7.57 -18.09 3.79
CA LEU A 71 -6.52 -18.19 2.77
C LEU A 71 -5.13 -18.24 3.42
N TRP A 72 -4.87 -17.41 4.42
CA TRP A 72 -3.61 -17.44 5.18
C TRP A 72 -3.40 -18.82 5.81
N ALA A 73 -4.39 -19.33 6.54
CA ALA A 73 -4.30 -20.64 7.17
C ALA A 73 -4.04 -21.77 6.16
N ARG A 74 -4.69 -21.73 4.99
CA ARG A 74 -4.44 -22.68 3.89
C ARG A 74 -3.01 -22.57 3.38
N LYS A 75 -2.53 -21.36 3.11
CA LYS A 75 -1.16 -21.10 2.64
C LYS A 75 -0.12 -21.62 3.63
N THR A 76 -0.30 -21.33 4.92
CA THR A 76 0.62 -21.79 5.98
C THR A 76 0.67 -23.31 6.06
N ARG A 77 -0.48 -24.00 5.99
CA ARG A 77 -0.50 -25.47 5.97
C ARG A 77 0.23 -26.06 4.76
N LEU A 78 0.05 -25.46 3.58
CA LEU A 78 0.73 -25.90 2.37
C LEU A 78 2.24 -25.68 2.45
N HIS A 79 2.67 -24.53 3.00
CA HIS A 79 4.08 -24.25 3.22
C HIS A 79 4.73 -25.30 4.12
N ARG A 80 4.12 -25.56 5.28
CA ARG A 80 4.61 -26.58 6.22
C ARG A 80 4.71 -27.97 5.56
N LYS A 81 3.70 -28.37 4.80
CA LYS A 81 3.71 -29.64 4.07
C LYS A 81 4.84 -29.71 3.02
N ALA A 82 5.12 -28.59 2.35
CA ALA A 82 6.22 -28.52 1.39
C ALA A 82 7.58 -28.60 2.08
N GLU A 83 7.75 -27.96 3.23
CA GLU A 83 8.96 -28.04 4.07
C GLU A 83 9.19 -29.48 4.56
N GLU A 84 8.16 -30.12 5.12
CA GLU A 84 8.19 -31.52 5.55
C GLU A 84 8.58 -32.45 4.39
N ALA A 85 7.97 -32.30 3.22
CA ALA A 85 8.30 -33.10 2.03
C ALA A 85 9.75 -32.87 1.56
N THR A 86 10.22 -31.62 1.60
CA THR A 86 11.60 -31.27 1.23
C THR A 86 12.60 -31.93 2.18
N LEU A 87 12.32 -31.92 3.49
CA LEU A 87 13.15 -32.60 4.49
C LEU A 87 13.18 -34.12 4.26
N VAL A 88 12.03 -34.74 4.01
CA VAL A 88 11.97 -36.19 3.71
C VAL A 88 12.80 -36.52 2.47
N LEU A 89 12.66 -35.76 1.39
CA LEU A 89 13.46 -35.94 0.17
C LEU A 89 14.96 -35.79 0.43
N TYR A 90 15.36 -34.79 1.23
CA TYR A 90 16.75 -34.58 1.62
C TYR A 90 17.31 -35.76 2.42
N MET A 91 16.56 -36.28 3.40
CA MET A 91 16.97 -37.44 4.19
C MET A 91 17.13 -38.70 3.32
N LEU A 92 16.20 -38.94 2.39
CA LEU A 92 16.30 -40.06 1.45
C LEU A 92 17.51 -39.94 0.51
N SER A 93 17.86 -38.73 0.07
CA SER A 93 19.00 -38.51 -0.82
C SER A 93 20.37 -38.78 -0.17
N GLN A 94 20.46 -38.70 1.17
CA GLN A 94 21.68 -39.00 1.92
C GLN A 94 21.79 -40.47 2.33
N ALA A 95 20.73 -41.27 2.14
CA ALA A 95 20.67 -42.69 2.48
C ALA A 95 21.09 -43.62 1.33
N VAL A 96 21.54 -43.04 0.21
CA VAL A 96 22.09 -43.71 -0.99
C VAL A 96 23.58 -43.45 -1.05
#